data_AF-A0A0S8F5U1-F1
#
_entry.id   AF-A0A0S8F5U1-F1
#
_cell.length_a   1.000
_cell.length_b   1.000
_cell.length_c   1.000
_cell.angle_alpha   90.00
_cell.angle_beta   90.00
_cell.angle_gamma   90.00
#
_symmetry.space_group_name_H-M   'P 1'
#
loop_
_entity.id
_entity.type
_entity.pdbx_description
1 polymer ?
#
loop_
_entity_poly.entity_id
_entity_poly.type
_entity_poly.pdbx_seq_one_letter_code
_entity_poly.pdbx_strand_id
1 'polypeptide(L)'
;MIPDERVAYALAAWKRFDESVPDTLLRAVAGAFVLVATCDGDLSDSEANRFLEMLGSKADALSPLDFDELSQTFQDLSGAMISDPGDGRRLALEYVARVKDTPQYAELVSGAAQIAASADGRIELVEEKVMGNIRDALGIPRPK
;
A
#
# COMPACT_ATOMS: atom_id res chain seq x y z
N MET A 1 18.32 -8.26 11.46
CA MET A 1 17.65 -8.37 10.15
C MET A 1 18.09 -7.16 9.34
N ILE A 2 18.83 -7.37 8.25
CA ILE A 2 19.15 -6.27 7.32
C ILE A 2 17.80 -5.89 6.69
N PRO A 3 17.38 -4.62 6.66
CA PRO A 3 16.21 -4.25 5.87
C PRO A 3 16.44 -4.77 4.46
N ASP A 4 15.49 -5.53 3.92
CA ASP A 4 15.48 -5.89 2.51
C ASP A 4 15.85 -4.63 1.70
N GLU A 5 16.83 -4.72 0.80
CA GLU A 5 17.33 -3.58 0.01
C GLU A 5 16.18 -2.80 -0.65
N ARG A 6 15.09 -3.50 -0.97
CA ARG A 6 13.86 -2.90 -1.52
C ARG A 6 13.12 -2.01 -0.52
N VAL A 7 13.05 -2.41 0.76
CA VAL A 7 12.45 -1.61 1.83
C VAL A 7 13.32 -0.38 2.11
N ALA A 8 14.65 -0.54 2.14
CA ALA A 8 15.56 0.59 2.31
C ALA A 8 15.43 1.60 1.16
N TYR A 9 15.31 1.12 -0.08
CA TYR A 9 15.06 1.94 -1.25
C TYR A 9 13.70 2.67 -1.16
N ALA A 10 12.63 1.97 -0.79
CA ALA A 10 11.30 2.55 -0.63
C ALA A 10 11.28 3.67 0.43
N LEU A 11 11.92 3.46 1.59
CA LEU A 11 12.07 4.48 2.62
C LEU A 11 12.82 5.71 2.12
N ALA A 12 13.88 5.50 1.32
CA ALA A 12 14.64 6.59 0.74
C ALA A 12 13.84 7.35 -0.33
N ALA A 13 12.98 6.69 -1.10
CA ALA A 13 12.09 7.32 -2.06
C ALA A 13 11.07 8.24 -1.35
N TRP A 14 10.39 7.73 -0.33
CA TRP A 14 9.46 8.51 0.48
C TRP A 14 10.12 9.72 1.16
N LYS A 15 11.33 9.55 1.70
CA LYS A 15 12.09 10.64 2.34
C LYS A 15 12.50 11.74 1.35
N ARG A 16 12.69 11.41 0.07
CA ARG A 16 13.07 12.37 -0.98
C ARG A 16 11.86 13.06 -1.60
N PHE A 17 10.64 12.56 -1.38
CA PHE A 17 9.43 13.19 -1.87
C PHE A 17 9.16 14.46 -1.06
N ASP A 18 9.29 15.60 -1.73
CA ASP A 18 9.21 16.95 -1.14
C ASP A 18 8.01 17.75 -1.65
N GLU A 19 7.12 17.11 -2.41
CA GLU A 19 5.87 17.69 -2.90
C GLU A 19 4.69 17.37 -1.96
N SER A 20 3.61 18.14 -2.11
CA SER A 20 2.33 17.80 -1.48
C SER A 20 1.77 16.50 -2.07
N VAL A 21 1.31 15.59 -1.23
CA VAL A 21 0.65 14.35 -1.67
C VAL A 21 -0.74 14.70 -2.23
N PRO A 22 -1.02 14.49 -3.53
CA PRO A 22 -2.37 14.66 -4.04
C PRO A 22 -3.29 13.51 -3.58
N ASP A 23 -4.60 13.77 -3.52
CA ASP A 23 -5.63 12.77 -3.18
C ASP A 23 -5.51 11.48 -4.03
N THR A 24 -5.14 11.60 -5.30
CA THR A 24 -4.92 10.45 -6.19
C THR A 24 -3.79 9.54 -5.72
N LEU A 25 -2.68 10.09 -5.22
CA LEU A 25 -1.57 9.33 -4.66
C LEU A 25 -1.96 8.72 -3.30
N LEU A 26 -2.64 9.48 -2.43
CA LEU A 26 -3.10 8.99 -1.14
C LEU A 26 -4.04 7.79 -1.28
N ARG A 27 -5.04 7.88 -2.17
CA ARG A 27 -5.96 6.78 -2.48
C ARG A 27 -5.24 5.56 -3.08
N ALA A 28 -4.24 5.78 -3.92
CA ALA A 28 -3.44 4.70 -4.48
C ALA A 28 -2.62 3.98 -3.40
N VAL A 29 -2.05 4.72 -2.44
CA VAL A 29 -1.35 4.15 -1.29
C VAL A 29 -2.31 3.37 -0.38
N ALA A 30 -3.48 3.92 -0.05
CA ALA A 30 -4.50 3.22 0.72
C ALA A 30 -4.98 1.94 0.01
N GLY A 31 -5.16 2.01 -1.31
CA GLY A 31 -5.47 0.86 -2.16
C GLY A 31 -4.40 -0.23 -2.09
N ALA A 32 -3.12 0.14 -2.14
CA ALA A 32 -2.03 -0.81 -1.98
C ALA A 32 -2.01 -1.44 -0.58
N PHE A 33 -2.28 -0.66 0.47
CA PHE A 33 -2.33 -1.13 1.84
C PHE A 33 -3.45 -2.14 2.09
N VAL A 34 -4.67 -1.88 1.62
CA VAL A 34 -5.77 -2.84 1.80
C VAL A 34 -5.48 -4.15 1.05
N LEU A 35 -4.83 -4.09 -0.12
CA LEU A 35 -4.42 -5.28 -0.88
C LEU A 35 -3.36 -6.11 -0.13
N VAL A 36 -2.46 -5.44 0.60
CA VAL A 36 -1.46 -6.09 1.47
C VAL A 36 -2.14 -6.70 2.70
N ALA A 37 -3.05 -5.97 3.33
CA ALA A 37 -3.77 -6.42 4.52
C ALA A 37 -4.66 -7.65 4.24
N THR A 38 -5.21 -7.76 3.02
CA THR A 38 -6.11 -8.85 2.57
C THR A 38 -5.38 -10.01 1.88
N CYS A 39 -4.05 -10.12 2.01
CA CYS A 39 -3.25 -11.04 1.18
C CYS A 39 -3.58 -12.52 1.36
N ASP A 40 -4.02 -12.91 2.56
CA ASP A 40 -4.48 -14.26 2.93
C ASP A 40 -5.93 -14.55 2.51
N GLY A 41 -6.63 -13.56 1.94
CA GLY A 41 -7.95 -13.70 1.34
C GLY A 41 -9.10 -13.42 2.27
N ASP A 42 -8.83 -13.01 3.51
CA ASP A 42 -9.82 -12.54 4.47
C ASP A 42 -9.32 -11.24 5.11
N LEU A 43 -10.23 -10.41 5.61
CA LEU A 43 -9.90 -9.24 6.41
C LEU A 43 -11.03 -9.03 7.40
N SER A 44 -10.72 -9.14 8.69
CA SER A 44 -11.62 -8.72 9.75
C SER A 44 -11.41 -7.25 10.13
N ASP A 45 -12.41 -6.63 10.74
CA ASP A 45 -12.28 -5.28 11.32
C ASP A 45 -11.10 -5.20 12.31
N SER A 46 -10.85 -6.27 13.07
CA SER A 46 -9.73 -6.33 14.01
C SER A 46 -8.37 -6.35 13.31
N GLU A 47 -8.25 -7.01 12.16
CA GLU A 47 -7.01 -7.04 11.37
C GLU A 47 -6.78 -5.70 10.69
N ALA A 48 -7.83 -5.08 10.15
CA ALA A 48 -7.75 -3.74 9.59
C ALA A 48 -7.27 -2.71 10.62
N ASN A 49 -7.83 -2.73 11.84
CA ASN A 49 -7.40 -1.85 12.92
C ASN A 49 -5.95 -2.10 13.35
N ARG A 50 -5.56 -3.37 13.51
CA ARG A 50 -4.17 -3.73 13.86
C ARG A 50 -3.18 -3.29 12.80
N PHE A 51 -3.56 -3.38 11.52
CA PHE A 51 -2.75 -2.91 10.41
C PHE A 51 -2.58 -1.38 10.45
N LEU A 52 -3.64 -0.63 10.74
CA LEU A 52 -3.55 0.83 10.93
C LEU A 52 -2.65 1.22 12.11
N GLU A 53 -2.78 0.54 13.26
CA GLU A 53 -1.90 0.77 14.41
C GLU A 53 -0.42 0.53 14.04
N MET A 54 -0.16 -0.53 13.28
CA MET A 54 1.17 -0.83 12.76
C MET A 54 1.66 0.28 11.82
N LEU A 55 0.83 0.75 10.88
CA LEU A 55 1.19 1.87 9.99
C LEU A 55 1.47 3.16 10.76
N GLY A 56 0.69 3.45 11.80
CA GLY A 56 0.88 4.61 12.67
C GLY A 56 2.24 4.57 13.37
N SER A 57 2.69 3.39 13.79
CA SER A 57 4.06 3.20 14.33
C SER A 57 5.17 3.47 13.30
N LYS A 58 4.83 3.56 12.01
CA LYS A 58 5.70 3.87 10.88
C LYS A 58 5.43 5.24 10.27
N ALA A 59 4.65 6.11 10.92
CA ALA A 59 4.27 7.42 10.39
C ALA A 59 5.50 8.25 9.96
N ASP A 60 6.63 8.15 10.68
CA ASP A 60 7.88 8.85 10.30
C ASP A 60 8.41 8.44 8.92
N ALA A 61 8.19 7.20 8.49
CA ALA A 61 8.61 6.69 7.18
C ALA A 61 7.69 7.13 6.04
N LEU A 62 6.45 7.48 6.37
CA LEU A 62 5.40 7.91 5.45
C LEU A 62 4.95 9.35 5.75
N SER A 63 5.84 10.15 6.35
CA SER A 63 5.52 11.46 6.89
C SER A 63 4.92 12.48 5.91
N PRO A 64 5.12 12.38 4.57
CA PRO A 64 4.41 13.24 3.63
C PRO A 64 2.90 12.95 3.52
N LEU A 65 2.44 11.77 3.95
CA LEU A 65 1.02 11.40 3.94
C LEU A 65 0.30 12.05 5.13
N ASP A 66 -0.88 12.60 4.88
CA ASP A 66 -1.84 12.88 5.96
C ASP A 66 -2.35 11.53 6.49
N PHE A 67 -1.98 11.21 7.73
CA PHE A 67 -2.30 9.92 8.33
C PHE A 67 -3.79 9.78 8.65
N ASP A 68 -4.50 10.88 8.93
CA ASP A 68 -5.93 10.86 9.22
C ASP A 68 -6.73 10.56 7.94
N GLU A 69 -6.41 11.25 6.85
CA GLU A 69 -7.03 11.00 5.53
C GLU A 69 -6.70 9.60 4.99
N LEU A 70 -5.45 9.16 5.18
CA LEU A 70 -5.01 7.81 4.83
C LEU A 70 -5.80 6.75 5.61
N SER A 71 -5.94 6.93 6.93
CA SER A 71 -6.64 6.00 7.80
C SER A 71 -8.11 5.90 7.44
N GLN A 72 -8.77 7.04 7.16
CA GLN A 72 -10.15 7.05 6.71
C GLN A 72 -10.32 6.32 5.38
N THR A 73 -9.48 6.63 4.39
CA THR A 73 -9.55 5.99 3.06
C THR A 73 -9.29 4.48 3.15
N PHE A 74 -8.36 4.07 4.02
CA PHE A 74 -8.10 2.66 4.28
C PHE A 74 -9.29 1.95 4.93
N GLN A 75 -9.97 2.57 5.89
CA GLN A 75 -11.17 2.01 6.53
C GLN A 75 -12.31 1.86 5.53
N ASP A 76 -12.55 2.85 4.68
CA ASP A 76 -13.58 2.77 3.63
C ASP A 76 -13.31 1.60 2.67
N LEU A 77 -12.06 1.44 2.24
CA LEU A 77 -11.63 0.33 1.39
C LEU A 77 -11.70 -1.03 2.09
N SER A 78 -11.36 -1.08 3.37
CA SER A 78 -11.47 -2.29 4.19
C SER A 78 -12.93 -2.71 4.34
N GLY A 79 -13.83 -1.76 4.60
CA GLY A 79 -15.27 -2.02 4.65
C GLY A 79 -15.83 -2.52 3.31
N ALA A 80 -15.34 -1.98 2.19
CA ALA A 80 -15.68 -2.48 0.86
C ALA A 80 -15.20 -3.93 0.65
N MET A 81 -13.97 -4.25 1.06
CA MET A 81 -13.41 -5.61 1.00
C MET A 81 -14.20 -6.61 1.87
N ILE A 82 -14.59 -6.20 3.08
CA ILE A 82 -15.39 -7.03 3.99
C ILE A 82 -16.78 -7.31 3.41
N SER A 83 -17.39 -6.29 2.79
CA SER A 83 -18.75 -6.39 2.26
C SER A 83 -18.83 -7.19 0.96
N ASP A 84 -17.89 -6.95 0.04
CA ASP A 84 -17.73 -7.68 -1.21
C ASP A 84 -16.24 -7.75 -1.58
N PRO A 85 -15.55 -8.86 -1.29
CA PRO A 85 -14.12 -8.99 -1.55
C PRO A 85 -13.75 -8.82 -3.04
N GLY A 86 -14.65 -9.20 -3.95
CA GLY A 86 -14.42 -9.08 -5.38
C GLY A 86 -14.44 -7.63 -5.83
N ASP A 87 -15.47 -6.90 -5.44
CA ASP A 87 -15.63 -5.49 -5.79
C ASP A 87 -14.64 -4.58 -5.05
N GLY A 88 -14.42 -4.83 -3.76
CA GLY A 88 -13.42 -4.11 -2.96
C GLY A 88 -12.01 -4.24 -3.53
N ARG A 89 -11.62 -5.44 -3.97
CA ARG A 89 -10.33 -5.67 -4.63
C ARG A 89 -10.21 -4.95 -5.96
N ARG A 90 -11.28 -4.97 -6.77
CA ARG A 90 -11.34 -4.22 -8.03
C ARG A 90 -11.15 -2.72 -7.78
N LEU A 91 -11.88 -2.16 -6.82
CA LEU A 91 -11.81 -0.74 -6.45
C LEU A 91 -10.39 -0.34 -5.97
N ALA A 92 -9.78 -1.15 -5.11
CA ALA A 92 -8.42 -0.90 -4.64
C ALA A 92 -7.39 -0.88 -5.80
N LEU A 93 -7.49 -1.85 -6.71
CA LEU A 93 -6.63 -1.91 -7.91
C LEU A 93 -6.89 -0.73 -8.87
N GLU A 94 -8.13 -0.26 -8.98
CA GLU A 94 -8.46 0.93 -9.76
C GLU A 94 -7.81 2.19 -9.19
N TYR A 95 -7.79 2.37 -7.87
CA TYR A 95 -7.07 3.49 -7.26
C TYR A 95 -5.56 3.41 -7.51
N VAL A 96 -4.97 2.22 -7.36
CA VAL A 96 -3.55 1.99 -7.67
C VAL A 96 -3.26 2.33 -9.14
N ALA A 97 -4.10 1.90 -10.08
CA ALA A 97 -3.90 2.12 -11.51
C ALA A 97 -3.99 3.60 -11.95
N ARG A 98 -4.62 4.47 -11.15
CA ARG A 98 -4.73 5.92 -11.48
C ARG A 98 -3.39 6.64 -11.52
N VAL A 99 -2.37 6.11 -10.85
CA VAL A 99 -1.05 6.74 -10.81
C VAL A 99 -0.03 6.08 -11.74
N LYS A 100 -0.44 5.09 -12.55
CA LYS A 100 0.45 4.31 -13.43
C LYS A 100 1.25 5.19 -14.42
N ASP A 101 0.66 6.30 -14.86
CA ASP A 101 1.25 7.18 -15.88
C ASP A 101 2.19 8.24 -15.24
N THR A 102 2.35 8.23 -13.91
CA THR A 102 3.28 9.08 -13.16
C THR A 102 4.34 8.21 -12.49
N PRO A 103 5.54 8.03 -13.08
CA PRO A 103 6.53 7.07 -12.61
C PRO A 103 6.93 7.23 -11.13
N GLN A 104 7.07 8.48 -10.66
CA GLN A 104 7.39 8.77 -9.26
C GLN A 104 6.28 8.29 -8.31
N TYR A 105 5.01 8.48 -8.67
CA TYR A 105 3.88 8.03 -7.84
C TYR A 105 3.76 6.51 -7.87
N ALA A 106 3.96 5.89 -9.03
CA ALA A 106 3.99 4.44 -9.14
C ALA A 106 5.10 3.83 -8.26
N GLU A 107 6.29 4.44 -8.24
CA GLU A 107 7.38 4.05 -7.36
C GLU A 107 7.01 4.19 -5.87
N LEU A 108 6.43 5.32 -5.47
CA LEU A 108 6.00 5.56 -4.09
C LEU A 108 4.93 4.57 -3.62
N VAL A 109 3.94 4.27 -4.46
CA VAL A 109 2.88 3.29 -4.14
C VAL A 109 3.45 1.88 -4.01
N SER A 110 4.30 1.45 -4.95
CA SER A 110 4.97 0.15 -4.85
C SER A 110 5.87 0.08 -3.62
N GLY A 111 6.57 1.16 -3.28
CA GLY A 111 7.41 1.25 -2.10
C GLY A 111 6.62 1.22 -0.80
N ALA A 112 5.49 1.92 -0.73
CA ALA A 112 4.59 1.89 0.41
C ALA A 112 4.09 0.47 0.68
N ALA A 113 3.62 -0.24 -0.36
CA ALA A 113 3.20 -1.63 -0.24
C ALA A 113 4.31 -2.53 0.34
N GLN A 114 5.55 -2.34 -0.10
CA GLN A 114 6.72 -3.08 0.38
C GLN A 114 7.04 -2.79 1.85
N ILE A 115 6.97 -1.52 2.26
CA ILE A 115 7.16 -1.10 3.66
C ILE A 115 6.09 -1.76 4.55
N ALA A 116 4.82 -1.71 4.13
CA ALA A 116 3.71 -2.28 4.88
C ALA A 116 3.82 -3.80 5.00
N ALA A 117 4.10 -4.51 3.90
CA ALA A 117 4.30 -5.95 3.91
C ALA A 117 5.46 -6.37 4.83
N SER A 118 6.55 -5.59 4.84
CA SER A 118 7.70 -5.81 5.71
C SER A 118 7.36 -5.61 7.18
N ALA A 119 6.59 -4.57 7.49
CA ALA A 119 6.28 -4.19 8.85
C ALA A 119 5.26 -5.14 9.50
N ASP A 120 4.34 -5.69 8.72
CA ASP A 120 3.38 -6.70 9.18
C ASP A 120 3.97 -8.12 9.23
N GLY A 121 5.24 -8.30 8.84
CA GLY A 121 5.88 -9.61 8.76
C GLY A 121 5.30 -10.52 7.68
N ARG A 122 4.48 -9.98 6.77
CA ARG A 122 3.77 -10.72 5.71
C ARG A 122 4.52 -10.72 4.38
N ILE A 123 5.79 -10.33 4.33
CA ILE A 123 6.60 -10.28 3.09
C ILE A 123 6.42 -11.56 2.27
N GLU A 124 6.65 -12.74 2.84
CA GLU A 124 6.60 -14.00 2.09
C GLU A 124 5.20 -14.33 1.53
N LEU A 125 4.13 -13.98 2.25
CA LEU A 125 2.74 -14.19 1.81
C LEU A 125 2.30 -13.18 0.74
N VAL A 126 2.84 -11.97 0.84
CA VAL A 126 2.53 -10.82 -0.02
C VAL A 126 3.37 -10.84 -1.31
N GLU A 127 4.56 -11.47 -1.26
CA GLU A 127 5.71 -11.13 -2.10
C GLU A 127 5.54 -11.37 -3.59
N GLU A 128 4.75 -12.36 -4.00
CA GLU A 128 4.51 -12.59 -5.43
C GLU A 128 3.13 -12.18 -5.89
N LYS A 129 2.07 -12.68 -5.24
CA LYS A 129 0.72 -12.51 -5.79
C LYS A 129 0.24 -11.06 -5.64
N VAL A 130 0.29 -10.52 -4.43
CA VAL A 130 -0.22 -9.17 -4.15
C VAL A 130 0.70 -8.12 -4.76
N MET A 131 2.02 -8.21 -4.51
CA MET A 131 2.98 -7.29 -5.12
C MET A 131 2.98 -7.36 -6.64
N GLY A 132 2.77 -8.55 -7.22
CA GLY A 132 2.61 -8.71 -8.67
C GLY A 132 1.38 -7.97 -9.20
N ASN A 133 0.23 -8.08 -8.54
CA ASN A 133 -0.98 -7.35 -8.94
C ASN A 133 -0.80 -5.83 -8.84
N ILE A 134 -0.15 -5.36 -7.77
CA ILE A 134 0.14 -3.93 -7.58
C ILE A 134 1.07 -3.43 -8.69
N ARG A 135 2.15 -4.16 -8.99
CA ARG A 135 3.07 -3.83 -10.09
C ARG A 135 2.38 -3.80 -11.45
N ASP A 136 1.54 -4.80 -11.73
CA ASP A 136 0.78 -4.86 -12.97
C ASP A 136 -0.19 -3.67 -13.10
N ALA A 137 -0.89 -3.30 -12.03
CA ALA A 137 -1.77 -2.13 -12.00
C ALA A 137 -1.00 -0.82 -12.21
N LEU A 138 0.22 -0.74 -11.70
CA LEU A 138 1.13 0.40 -11.86
C LEU A 138 1.88 0.41 -13.20
N GLY A 139 1.76 -0.63 -14.03
CA GLY A 139 2.54 -0.76 -15.26
C GLY A 139 4.04 -0.99 -15.04
N ILE A 140 4.44 -1.43 -13.84
CA ILE A 140 5.84 -1.68 -13.49
C ILE A 140 6.21 -3.12 -13.89
N PRO A 141 7.33 -3.33 -14.63
CA PRO A 141 7.80 -4.68 -14.95
C PRO A 141 8.07 -5.50 -13.68
N ARG A 142 7.68 -6.78 -13.71
CA ARG A 142 8.03 -7.72 -12.64
C ARG A 142 9.54 -7.99 -12.69
N PRO A 143 10.22 -8.10 -11.53
CA PRO A 143 11.61 -8.55 -11.49
C PRO A 143 11.71 -9.95 -12.11
N LYS A 144 12.78 -10.20 -12.87
CA LYS A 144 13.10 -11.53 -13.43
C LYS A 144 13.60 -12.49 -12.36
#